data_AF-A0A431NKS1-F1
#
_entry.id   AF-A0A431NKS1-F1
#
_cell.length_a   1.000
_cell.length_b   1.000
_cell.length_c   1.000
_cell.angle_alpha   90.00
_cell.angle_beta   90.00
_cell.angle_gamma   90.00
#
_symmetry.space_group_name_H-M   'P 1'
#
loop_
_entity.id
_entity.type
_entity.pdbx_description
1 polymer ?
#
loop_
_entity_poly.entity_id
_entity_poly.type
_entity_poly.pdbx_seq_one_letter_code
_entity_poly.pdbx_strand_id
1 'polypeptide(L)'
;MAQLGGQSCPLRAEVGMRRLVNAAELRDALRGQNQNKDYAKIMLQSLFRALQNETHCMEELKEYPMDGIPRVSREEFHAKGPFFRYVPSEEALATISVVGAWAREAVARRERWIREVDDNGRITRLLGLKRVHDVLAVALDELKRYEHLDRNRATWAQERAQVAQVLALPDGRSWVQLLTLAAFHKEAADMRHCIADEPYYRNHVLGYAQYYSLRDGRGRARVTVEVRQGLLMQAKSAANGDPWPKWKPEIEALLAHMGWRLAPQADTVGFVRPRSMLHGFRIVPGDLDLSAGPQPAPLATRLQVCGSLIAQSKDWLTSLPDTLWVEGDCLVEKCRNLIGAPRLLLVHGRASFAGTVGLRGAFERILVWGDLDLSHCTALSELPDKIHVGGTLDITGSGLRHLPPTLSVGDRIVCGRLAARSAAEMNMLLAEETFKSDGQRRH
;
A
#
# COMPACT_ATOMS: atom_id res chain seq x y z
N MET A 1 9.94 68.02 9.98
CA MET A 1 9.61 66.62 9.66
C MET A 1 8.63 66.62 8.50
N ALA A 2 9.16 66.55 7.28
CA ALA A 2 8.38 66.57 6.05
C ALA A 2 7.89 65.14 5.74
N GLN A 3 6.57 64.94 5.70
CA GLN A 3 5.96 63.72 5.18
C GLN A 3 5.88 63.82 3.65
N LEU A 4 6.73 63.05 2.97
CA LEU A 4 6.61 62.81 1.54
C LEU A 4 5.48 61.81 1.30
N GLY A 5 4.38 62.31 0.73
CA GLY A 5 3.31 61.50 0.18
C GLY A 5 3.81 60.72 -1.03
N GLY A 6 4.09 59.43 -0.84
CA GLY A 6 4.31 58.49 -1.93
C GLY A 6 3.00 58.28 -2.70
N GLN A 7 2.94 58.84 -3.90
CA GLN A 7 1.94 58.50 -4.90
C GLN A 7 1.99 56.99 -5.16
N SER A 8 0.93 56.29 -4.73
CA SER A 8 0.71 54.90 -5.12
C SER A 8 0.36 54.87 -6.61
N CYS A 9 1.22 54.21 -7.38
CA CYS A 9 1.06 53.98 -8.81
C CYS A 9 -0.27 53.23 -9.08
N PRO A 10 -1.19 53.78 -9.89
CA PRO A 10 -2.45 53.11 -10.19
C PRO A 10 -2.24 52.16 -11.39
N LEU A 11 -1.63 51.01 -11.15
CA LEU A 11 -1.60 49.88 -12.11
C LEU A 11 -2.43 48.70 -11.61
N ARG A 12 -3.61 49.01 -11.07
CA ARG A 12 -4.70 48.03 -10.88
C ARG A 12 -5.93 48.49 -11.66
N ALA A 13 -5.76 48.62 -12.97
CA ALA A 13 -6.86 48.65 -13.93
C ALA A 13 -6.98 47.25 -14.55
N GLU A 14 -8.22 46.80 -14.72
CA GLU A 14 -8.64 45.50 -15.23
C GLU A 14 -7.80 45.02 -16.41
N VAL A 15 -7.32 43.77 -16.35
CA VAL A 15 -6.50 43.13 -17.39
C VAL A 15 -7.40 42.77 -18.58
N GLY A 16 -7.87 43.79 -19.30
CA GLY A 16 -8.15 43.67 -20.73
C GLY A 16 -6.85 43.30 -21.44
N MET A 17 -6.92 42.46 -22.48
CA MET A 17 -5.75 42.04 -23.26
C MET A 17 -4.80 43.22 -23.50
N ARG A 18 -3.58 43.17 -22.95
CA ARG A 18 -2.53 44.15 -23.27
C ARG A 18 -2.41 44.23 -24.80
N ARG A 19 -2.34 45.45 -25.34
CA ARG A 19 -2.30 45.69 -26.79
C ARG A 19 -0.93 45.33 -27.35
N LEU A 20 -0.73 44.02 -27.51
CA LEU A 20 0.54 43.45 -27.94
C LEU A 20 0.65 43.52 -29.47
N VAL A 21 1.64 44.25 -29.97
CA VAL A 21 1.80 44.48 -31.42
C VAL A 21 2.27 43.24 -32.17
N ASN A 22 3.06 42.38 -31.52
CA ASN A 22 3.60 41.15 -32.08
C ASN A 22 2.89 39.89 -31.52
N ALA A 23 1.60 40.00 -31.20
CA ALA A 23 0.81 38.86 -30.75
C ALA A 23 0.73 37.72 -31.77
N ALA A 24 0.77 38.04 -33.06
CA ALA A 24 0.80 37.04 -34.13
C ALA A 24 2.11 36.23 -34.08
N GLU A 25 3.25 36.91 -34.00
CA GLU A 25 4.57 36.29 -33.89
C GLU A 25 4.67 35.38 -32.66
N LEU A 26 4.16 35.82 -31.51
CA LEU A 26 4.14 34.99 -30.30
C LEU A 26 3.26 33.74 -30.48
N ARG A 27 2.09 33.85 -31.13
CA ARG A 27 1.25 32.67 -31.42
C ARG A 27 1.95 31.70 -32.37
N ASP A 28 2.59 32.22 -33.41
CA ASP A 28 3.28 31.40 -34.40
C ASP A 28 4.51 30.71 -33.80
N ALA A 29 5.25 31.41 -32.93
CA ALA A 29 6.33 30.82 -32.14
C ALA A 29 5.83 29.67 -31.24
N LEU A 30 4.68 29.84 -30.55
CA LEU A 30 4.11 28.81 -29.69
C LEU A 30 3.54 27.62 -30.47
N ARG A 31 2.94 27.85 -31.65
CA ARG A 31 2.53 26.77 -32.57
C ARG A 31 3.72 25.93 -33.00
N GLY A 32 4.89 26.56 -33.11
CA GLY A 32 6.11 25.96 -33.61
C GLY A 32 5.99 25.61 -35.10
N GLN A 33 7.07 25.11 -35.69
CA GLN A 33 7.08 24.66 -37.09
C GLN A 33 6.30 23.35 -37.31
N ASN A 34 5.73 22.77 -36.24
CA ASN A 34 5.18 21.43 -36.25
C ASN A 34 3.69 21.47 -36.63
N GLN A 35 3.29 20.75 -37.69
CA GLN A 35 1.90 20.75 -38.21
C GLN A 35 0.88 20.02 -37.31
N ASN A 36 1.24 19.71 -36.06
CA ASN A 36 0.38 18.96 -35.16
C ASN A 36 -0.59 19.90 -34.40
N LYS A 37 -1.89 19.77 -34.71
CA LYS A 37 -2.96 20.59 -34.13
C LYS A 37 -3.06 20.44 -32.60
N ASP A 38 -2.81 19.26 -32.05
CA ASP A 38 -2.90 19.01 -30.60
C ASP A 38 -1.74 19.67 -29.85
N TYR A 39 -0.52 19.59 -30.41
CA TYR A 39 0.65 20.30 -29.87
C TYR A 39 0.39 21.81 -29.81
N ALA A 40 -0.03 22.39 -30.94
CA ALA A 40 -0.34 23.82 -31.03
C ALA A 40 -1.44 24.23 -30.04
N LYS A 41 -2.46 23.38 -29.85
CA LYS A 41 -3.55 23.62 -28.91
C LYS A 41 -3.06 23.65 -27.46
N ILE A 42 -2.21 22.70 -27.05
CA ILE A 42 -1.63 22.66 -25.71
C ILE A 42 -0.80 23.94 -25.48
N MET A 43 0.13 24.24 -26.39
CA MET A 43 1.04 25.40 -26.26
C MET A 43 0.28 26.73 -26.20
N LEU A 44 -0.69 26.94 -27.08
CA LEU A 44 -1.47 28.17 -27.10
C LEU A 44 -2.36 28.31 -25.87
N GLN A 45 -3.02 27.24 -25.44
CA GLN A 45 -3.93 27.31 -24.29
C GLN A 45 -3.17 27.46 -22.97
N SER A 46 -2.01 26.81 -22.81
CA SER A 46 -1.25 26.87 -21.56
C SER A 46 -0.40 28.13 -21.45
N LEU A 47 0.26 28.57 -22.52
CA LEU A 47 1.28 29.63 -22.43
C LEU A 47 0.83 30.98 -22.96
N PHE A 48 -0.02 31.07 -23.98
CA PHE A 48 -0.25 32.36 -24.66
C PHE A 48 -0.73 33.46 -23.71
N ARG A 49 -1.72 33.15 -22.86
CA ARG A 49 -2.22 34.11 -21.87
C ARG A 49 -1.28 34.25 -20.67
N ALA A 50 -0.61 33.18 -20.27
CA ALA A 50 0.32 33.19 -19.14
C ALA A 50 1.53 34.11 -19.43
N LEU A 51 2.13 33.99 -20.61
CA LEU A 51 3.26 34.82 -21.05
C LEU A 51 2.86 36.30 -21.20
N GLN A 52 1.61 36.59 -21.60
CA GLN A 52 1.10 37.96 -21.66
C GLN A 52 0.99 38.64 -20.28
N ASN A 53 1.00 37.87 -19.20
CA ASN A 53 1.00 38.40 -17.84
C ASN A 53 2.41 38.67 -17.30
N GLU A 54 3.46 38.19 -17.97
CA GLU A 54 4.85 38.39 -17.54
C GLU A 54 5.31 39.81 -17.89
N THR A 55 5.18 40.73 -16.93
CA THR A 55 5.46 42.15 -17.15
C THR A 55 6.89 42.45 -17.55
N HIS A 56 7.84 41.63 -17.09
CA HIS A 56 9.26 41.75 -17.43
C HIS A 56 9.58 41.36 -18.88
N CYS A 57 8.64 40.72 -19.59
CA CYS A 57 8.75 40.41 -21.02
C CYS A 57 8.04 41.46 -21.90
N MET A 58 7.63 42.59 -21.35
CA MET A 58 6.84 43.61 -22.05
C MET A 58 7.65 44.89 -22.21
N GLU A 59 7.98 45.21 -23.45
CA GLU A 59 8.60 46.49 -23.81
C GLU A 59 7.51 47.45 -24.28
N GLU A 60 7.34 48.59 -23.60
CA GLU A 60 6.40 49.62 -24.02
C GLU A 60 6.92 50.38 -25.25
N LEU A 61 6.10 50.50 -26.28
CA LEU A 61 6.41 51.31 -27.45
C LEU A 61 6.07 52.77 -27.17
N LYS A 62 7.11 53.60 -27.02
CA LYS A 62 6.96 55.06 -26.84
C LYS A 62 6.62 55.78 -28.15
N GLU A 63 7.02 55.20 -29.28
CA GLU A 63 6.86 55.78 -30.60
C GLU A 63 6.26 54.77 -31.58
N TYR A 64 5.57 55.27 -32.61
CA TYR A 64 4.98 54.43 -33.65
C TYR A 64 6.11 53.86 -34.54
N PRO A 65 6.25 52.52 -34.67
CA PRO A 65 7.33 51.90 -35.45
C PRO A 65 7.30 52.29 -36.94
N MET A 66 8.48 52.44 -37.55
CA MET A 66 8.62 52.75 -38.98
C MET A 66 7.97 51.70 -39.89
N ASP A 67 8.07 50.42 -39.52
CA ASP A 67 7.47 49.30 -40.26
C ASP A 67 5.95 49.19 -40.08
N GLY A 68 5.37 50.05 -39.24
CA GLY A 68 3.95 50.08 -38.91
C GLY A 68 3.52 48.98 -37.94
N ILE A 69 2.27 49.08 -37.46
CA ILE A 69 1.64 48.06 -36.63
C ILE A 69 0.45 47.48 -37.43
N PRO A 70 0.35 46.15 -37.59
CA PRO A 70 -0.75 45.54 -38.32
C PRO A 70 -2.11 45.97 -37.78
N ARG A 71 -2.94 46.58 -38.65
CA ARG A 71 -4.32 47.02 -38.36
C ARG A 71 -4.43 48.09 -37.25
N VAL A 72 -3.37 48.86 -36.99
CA VAL A 72 -3.41 50.00 -36.07
C VAL A 72 -2.83 51.22 -36.78
N SER A 73 -3.60 52.30 -36.91
CA SER A 73 -3.08 53.55 -37.51
C SER A 73 -2.21 54.33 -36.51
N ARG A 74 -1.40 55.27 -37.00
CA ARG A 74 -0.58 56.15 -36.15
C ARG A 74 -1.45 56.99 -35.19
N GLU A 75 -2.60 57.46 -35.66
CA GLU A 75 -3.56 58.21 -34.84
C GLU A 75 -4.15 57.33 -33.73
N GLU A 76 -4.55 56.09 -34.06
CA GLU A 76 -5.06 55.14 -33.09
C GLU A 76 -4.02 54.73 -32.05
N PHE A 77 -2.75 54.64 -32.46
CA PHE A 77 -1.65 54.33 -31.55
C PHE A 77 -1.52 55.38 -30.44
N HIS A 78 -1.52 56.66 -30.82
CA HIS A 78 -1.43 57.76 -29.85
C HIS A 78 -2.72 57.92 -29.03
N ALA A 79 -3.89 57.68 -29.62
CA ALA A 79 -5.17 57.84 -28.94
C ALA A 79 -5.49 56.70 -27.96
N LYS A 80 -5.00 55.48 -28.22
CA LYS A 80 -5.43 54.26 -27.52
C LYS A 80 -4.30 53.46 -26.87
N GLY A 81 -3.10 54.05 -26.74
CA GLY A 81 -1.97 53.44 -26.03
C GLY A 81 -2.24 53.24 -24.53
N PRO A 82 -1.31 52.59 -23.79
CA PRO A 82 0.00 52.12 -24.25
C PRO A 82 -0.05 50.81 -25.06
N PHE A 83 0.88 50.67 -26.00
CA PHE A 83 1.11 49.47 -26.80
C PHE A 83 2.42 48.81 -26.39
N PHE A 84 2.47 47.48 -26.46
CA PHE A 84 3.62 46.70 -25.99
C PHE A 84 4.13 45.74 -27.06
N ARG A 85 5.44 45.51 -27.06
CA ARG A 85 6.11 44.42 -27.77
C ARG A 85 6.50 43.35 -26.77
N TYR A 86 6.22 42.10 -27.09
CA TYR A 86 6.69 40.97 -26.30
C TYR A 86 8.14 40.68 -26.65
N VAL A 87 9.01 40.75 -25.65
CA VAL A 87 10.42 40.39 -25.73
C VAL A 87 10.66 39.31 -24.67
N PRO A 88 10.83 38.04 -25.07
CA PRO A 88 10.95 36.96 -24.10
C PRO A 88 12.26 37.07 -23.31
N SER A 89 12.16 36.93 -21.99
CA SER A 89 13.33 36.72 -21.13
C SER A 89 13.93 35.33 -21.32
N GLU A 90 15.15 35.12 -20.83
CA GLU A 90 15.77 33.78 -20.82
C GLU A 90 14.90 32.75 -20.07
N GLU A 91 14.29 33.17 -18.96
CA GLU A 91 13.37 32.33 -18.18
C GLU A 91 12.10 31.96 -18.97
N ALA A 92 11.54 32.92 -19.72
CA ALA A 92 10.39 32.67 -20.59
C ALA A 92 10.76 31.70 -21.72
N LEU A 93 11.92 31.88 -22.37
CA LEU A 93 12.42 30.97 -23.40
C LEU A 93 12.63 29.55 -22.87
N ALA A 94 13.26 29.43 -21.69
CA ALA A 94 13.46 28.14 -21.03
C ALA A 94 12.12 27.47 -20.71
N THR A 95 11.14 28.23 -20.21
CA THR A 95 9.80 27.71 -19.93
C THR A 95 9.09 27.24 -21.19
N ILE A 96 9.11 28.03 -22.27
CA ILE A 96 8.54 27.64 -23.56
C ILE A 96 9.18 26.32 -24.06
N SER A 97 10.50 26.18 -23.91
CA SER A 97 11.21 24.95 -24.30
C SER A 97 10.74 23.72 -23.51
N VAL A 98 10.67 23.81 -22.18
CA VAL A 98 10.24 22.71 -21.30
C VAL A 98 8.79 22.33 -21.57
N VAL A 99 7.89 23.30 -21.65
CA VAL A 99 6.46 23.06 -21.94
C VAL A 99 6.29 22.50 -23.36
N GLY A 100 7.10 22.93 -24.32
CA GLY A 100 7.14 22.35 -25.65
C GLY A 100 7.61 20.89 -25.65
N ALA A 101 8.60 20.53 -24.83
CA ALA A 101 9.02 19.13 -24.67
C ALA A 101 7.87 18.29 -24.08
N TRP A 102 7.22 18.77 -23.03
CA TRP A 102 6.05 18.13 -22.44
C TRP A 102 4.90 17.94 -23.44
N ALA A 103 4.56 18.98 -24.21
CA ALA A 103 3.47 18.92 -25.19
C ALA A 103 3.76 17.92 -26.31
N ARG A 104 5.01 17.87 -26.84
CA ARG A 104 5.41 16.87 -27.83
C ARG A 104 5.26 15.46 -27.29
N GLU A 105 5.70 15.23 -26.06
CA GLU A 105 5.68 13.92 -25.42
C GLU A 105 4.25 13.46 -25.12
N ALA A 106 3.40 14.35 -24.61
CA ALA A 106 1.99 14.07 -24.35
C ALA A 106 1.24 13.67 -25.64
N VAL A 107 1.52 14.37 -26.74
CA VAL A 107 0.94 14.08 -28.07
C VAL A 107 1.45 12.74 -28.61
N ALA A 108 2.77 12.48 -28.54
CA ALA A 108 3.36 11.21 -28.96
C ALA A 108 2.75 10.02 -28.21
N ARG A 109 2.46 10.19 -26.91
CA ARG A 109 1.82 9.20 -26.04
C ARG A 109 0.31 9.09 -26.20
N ARG A 110 -0.32 9.97 -26.97
CA ARG A 110 -1.79 10.04 -27.15
C ARG A 110 -2.54 10.15 -25.81
N GLU A 111 -2.02 11.00 -24.93
CA GLU A 111 -2.60 11.23 -23.60
C GLU A 111 -4.09 11.60 -23.66
N ARG A 112 -4.90 10.91 -22.85
CA ARG A 112 -6.37 10.99 -22.93
C ARG A 112 -6.89 12.41 -22.68
N TRP A 113 -6.29 13.11 -21.74
CA TRP A 113 -6.70 14.45 -21.31
C TRP A 113 -6.64 15.49 -22.43
N ILE A 114 -5.88 15.27 -23.50
CA ILE A 114 -5.83 16.17 -24.66
C ILE A 114 -7.20 16.28 -25.35
N ARG A 115 -8.02 15.21 -25.27
CA ARG A 115 -9.37 15.14 -25.86
C ARG A 115 -10.48 15.52 -24.88
N GLU A 116 -10.15 15.69 -23.61
CA GLU A 116 -11.10 16.11 -22.58
C GLU A 116 -11.24 17.63 -22.64
N VAL A 117 -12.28 18.07 -23.35
CA VAL A 117 -12.52 19.48 -23.65
C VAL A 117 -13.85 19.96 -23.07
N ASP A 118 -13.93 21.25 -22.76
CA ASP A 118 -15.18 21.93 -22.42
C ASP A 118 -16.04 22.19 -23.69
N ASP A 119 -17.22 22.78 -23.49
CA ASP A 119 -18.15 23.12 -24.58
C ASP A 119 -17.55 24.09 -25.62
N ASN A 120 -16.49 24.80 -25.27
CA ASN A 120 -15.77 25.71 -26.16
C ASN A 120 -14.55 25.06 -26.82
N GLY A 121 -14.39 23.74 -26.67
CA GLY A 121 -13.27 22.99 -27.21
C GLY A 121 -11.94 23.22 -26.50
N ARG A 122 -11.92 23.81 -25.30
CA ARG A 122 -10.70 24.05 -24.51
C ARG A 122 -10.39 22.84 -23.65
N ILE A 123 -9.12 22.45 -23.57
CA ILE A 123 -8.67 21.32 -22.75
C ILE A 123 -8.94 21.62 -21.28
N THR A 124 -9.76 20.79 -20.63
CA THR A 124 -10.24 21.02 -19.26
C THR A 124 -9.09 21.10 -18.25
N ARG A 125 -8.09 20.21 -18.39
CA ARG A 125 -6.88 20.15 -17.55
C ARG A 125 -6.08 21.46 -17.53
N LEU A 126 -6.20 22.30 -18.57
CA LEU A 126 -5.43 23.54 -18.72
C LEU A 126 -6.21 24.79 -18.28
N LEU A 127 -7.52 24.70 -18.01
CA LEU A 127 -8.37 25.88 -17.76
C LEU A 127 -7.94 26.72 -16.53
N GLY A 128 -7.32 26.08 -15.54
CA GLY A 128 -6.87 26.73 -14.31
C GLY A 128 -5.48 27.38 -14.38
N LEU A 129 -4.72 27.13 -15.44
CA LEU A 129 -3.31 27.54 -15.53
C LEU A 129 -3.20 28.97 -16.07
N LYS A 130 -3.02 29.94 -15.16
CA LYS A 130 -3.00 31.37 -15.50
C LYS A 130 -1.60 32.01 -15.45
N ARG A 131 -0.64 31.38 -14.78
CA ARG A 131 0.72 31.90 -14.57
C ARG A 131 1.74 30.95 -15.19
N VAL A 132 2.85 31.49 -15.68
CA VAL A 132 3.92 30.72 -16.34
C VAL A 132 4.50 29.67 -15.39
N HIS A 133 4.70 30.03 -14.12
CA HIS A 133 5.16 29.12 -13.08
C HIS A 133 4.25 27.89 -12.88
N ASP A 134 2.93 28.08 -12.89
CA ASP A 134 1.98 26.97 -12.69
C ASP A 134 2.02 26.00 -13.88
N VAL A 135 2.16 26.54 -15.11
CA VAL A 135 2.29 25.73 -16.33
C VAL A 135 3.61 24.95 -16.32
N LEU A 136 4.71 25.60 -15.94
CA LEU A 136 6.03 24.98 -15.86
C LEU A 136 6.05 23.83 -14.84
N ALA A 137 5.45 24.03 -13.65
CA ALA A 137 5.37 23.01 -12.62
C ALA A 137 4.64 21.75 -13.12
N VAL A 138 3.50 21.92 -13.79
CA VAL A 138 2.74 20.81 -14.39
C VAL A 138 3.55 20.10 -15.48
N ALA A 139 4.23 20.85 -16.34
CA ALA A 139 5.05 20.29 -17.40
C ALA A 139 6.21 19.44 -16.86
N LEU A 140 6.92 19.95 -15.84
CA LEU A 140 8.03 19.23 -15.20
C LEU A 140 7.55 17.95 -14.50
N ASP A 141 6.44 18.00 -13.77
CA ASP A 141 5.89 16.81 -13.09
C ASP A 141 5.43 15.75 -14.10
N GLU A 142 4.82 16.15 -15.20
CA GLU A 142 4.41 15.21 -16.26
C GLU A 142 5.61 14.63 -17.00
N LEU A 143 6.65 15.42 -17.28
CA LEU A 143 7.89 14.92 -17.88
C LEU A 143 8.58 13.90 -16.97
N LYS A 144 8.65 14.15 -15.66
CA LYS A 144 9.14 13.16 -14.68
C LYS A 144 8.29 11.89 -14.69
N ARG A 145 6.96 12.03 -14.78
CA ARG A 145 6.03 10.90 -14.90
C ARG A 145 6.31 10.10 -16.17
N TYR A 146 6.56 10.76 -17.30
CA TYR A 146 6.90 10.12 -18.58
C TYR A 146 8.25 9.41 -18.52
N GLU A 147 9.27 10.05 -17.97
CA GLU A 147 10.57 9.43 -17.78
C GLU A 147 10.47 8.18 -16.91
N HIS A 148 9.69 8.22 -15.82
CA HIS A 148 9.43 7.05 -15.00
C HIS A 148 8.70 5.95 -15.79
N LEU A 149 7.70 6.30 -16.61
CA LEU A 149 6.99 5.34 -17.47
C LEU A 149 7.90 4.74 -18.54
N ASP A 150 8.81 5.50 -19.12
CA ASP A 150 9.75 5.04 -20.13
C ASP A 150 10.87 4.22 -19.55
N ARG A 151 11.42 4.62 -18.41
CA ARG A 151 12.39 3.80 -17.67
C ARG A 151 11.76 2.46 -17.38
N ASN A 152 10.52 2.44 -16.88
CA ASN A 152 9.77 1.20 -16.74
C ASN A 152 9.68 0.49 -18.11
N ARG A 153 9.16 1.11 -19.17
CA ARG A 153 9.01 0.47 -20.50
C ARG A 153 10.32 -0.03 -21.14
N ALA A 154 11.46 0.62 -20.93
CA ALA A 154 12.78 0.18 -21.39
C ALA A 154 13.23 -1.07 -20.62
N THR A 155 12.96 -1.08 -19.31
CA THR A 155 13.10 -2.28 -18.47
C THR A 155 12.19 -3.43 -18.95
N TRP A 156 11.12 -3.13 -19.69
CA TRP A 156 10.16 -4.09 -20.25
C TRP A 156 10.60 -4.66 -21.61
N ALA A 157 11.24 -3.84 -22.45
CA ALA A 157 11.80 -4.29 -23.71
C ALA A 157 12.99 -5.25 -23.51
N GLN A 158 13.81 -5.04 -22.48
CA GLN A 158 14.85 -5.99 -22.06
C GLN A 158 14.29 -7.26 -21.39
N GLU A 159 13.11 -7.18 -20.77
CA GLU A 159 12.43 -8.30 -20.11
C GLU A 159 11.92 -9.38 -21.07
N ARG A 160 11.66 -9.06 -22.34
CA ARG A 160 11.18 -10.05 -23.33
C ARG A 160 12.16 -11.22 -23.56
N ALA A 161 13.43 -11.05 -23.20
CA ALA A 161 14.43 -12.12 -23.20
C ALA A 161 14.52 -12.89 -21.86
N GLN A 162 13.85 -12.40 -20.82
CA GLN A 162 13.97 -12.86 -19.43
C GLN A 162 12.66 -13.44 -18.86
N VAL A 163 11.54 -13.14 -19.51
CA VAL A 163 10.23 -13.73 -19.24
C VAL A 163 9.57 -14.18 -20.55
N ALA A 164 8.83 -15.29 -20.52
CA ALA A 164 8.03 -15.74 -21.66
C ALA A 164 6.56 -15.41 -21.43
N GLN A 165 5.90 -14.75 -22.38
CA GLN A 165 4.45 -14.55 -22.28
C GLN A 165 3.71 -15.87 -22.49
N VAL A 166 2.79 -16.19 -21.59
CA VAL A 166 2.07 -17.47 -21.56
C VAL A 166 0.60 -17.28 -21.91
N LEU A 167 -0.06 -16.23 -21.38
CA LEU A 167 -1.47 -15.95 -21.66
C LEU A 167 -1.69 -14.44 -21.79
N ALA A 168 -2.29 -14.00 -22.91
CA ALA A 168 -2.75 -12.63 -23.09
C ALA A 168 -4.19 -12.47 -22.57
N LEU A 169 -4.50 -11.35 -21.91
CA LEU A 169 -5.84 -11.01 -21.43
C LEU A 169 -6.40 -9.79 -22.19
N PRO A 170 -7.74 -9.64 -22.29
CA PRO A 170 -8.39 -8.68 -23.22
C PRO A 170 -8.08 -7.19 -22.97
N ASP A 171 -7.63 -6.81 -21.79
CA ASP A 171 -7.38 -5.41 -21.39
C ASP A 171 -5.89 -5.04 -21.33
N GLY A 172 -5.06 -5.81 -22.05
CA GLY A 172 -3.61 -5.60 -22.11
C GLY A 172 -2.85 -6.20 -20.93
N ARG A 173 -3.53 -6.85 -19.98
CA ARG A 173 -2.88 -7.70 -18.98
C ARG A 173 -2.34 -8.97 -19.62
N SER A 174 -1.35 -9.59 -18.97
CA SER A 174 -0.81 -10.87 -19.42
C SER A 174 -0.20 -11.66 -18.28
N TRP A 175 -0.17 -12.98 -18.44
CA TRP A 175 0.68 -13.85 -17.65
C TRP A 175 2.01 -14.08 -18.35
N VAL A 176 3.09 -13.99 -17.60
CA VAL A 176 4.45 -14.29 -18.06
C VAL A 176 5.10 -15.31 -17.14
N GLN A 177 5.95 -16.18 -17.68
CA GLN A 177 6.81 -17.08 -16.92
C GLN A 177 8.14 -16.37 -16.62
N LEU A 178 8.61 -16.42 -15.38
CA LEU A 178 9.93 -15.92 -15.02
C LEU A 178 10.99 -16.95 -15.43
N LEU A 179 11.99 -16.56 -16.24
CA LEU A 179 12.97 -17.51 -16.78
C LEU A 179 14.39 -17.30 -16.22
N THR A 180 14.79 -16.06 -15.95
CA THR A 180 16.16 -15.72 -15.55
C THR A 180 16.21 -15.11 -14.15
N LEU A 181 17.38 -15.16 -13.50
CA LEU A 181 17.59 -14.55 -12.18
C LEU A 181 17.22 -13.05 -12.16
N ALA A 182 17.48 -12.34 -13.26
CA ALA A 182 17.12 -10.93 -13.40
C ALA A 182 15.58 -10.70 -13.39
N ALA A 183 14.80 -11.60 -13.99
CA ALA A 183 13.33 -11.56 -13.90
C ALA A 183 12.83 -11.78 -12.47
N PHE A 184 13.47 -12.69 -11.71
CA PHE A 184 13.13 -12.93 -10.31
C PHE A 184 13.46 -11.72 -9.42
N HIS A 185 14.64 -11.10 -9.59
CA HIS A 185 14.99 -9.86 -8.86
C HIS A 185 14.05 -8.70 -9.17
N LYS A 186 13.64 -8.55 -10.42
CA LYS A 186 12.69 -7.50 -10.79
C LYS A 186 11.29 -7.77 -10.24
N GLU A 187 10.80 -9.01 -10.32
CA GLU A 187 9.56 -9.41 -9.67
C GLU A 187 9.61 -9.10 -8.17
N ALA A 188 10.70 -9.47 -7.49
CA ALA A 188 10.94 -9.18 -6.09
C ALA A 188 10.91 -7.69 -5.78
N ALA A 189 11.47 -6.84 -6.66
CA ALA A 189 11.47 -5.39 -6.49
C ALA A 189 10.07 -4.78 -6.72
N ASP A 190 9.39 -5.16 -7.81
CA ASP A 190 8.03 -4.66 -8.15
C ASP A 190 7.01 -5.05 -7.07
N MET A 191 7.13 -6.28 -6.59
CA MET A 191 6.21 -6.86 -5.61
C MET A 191 6.70 -6.66 -4.19
N ARG A 192 7.92 -6.19 -3.93
CA ARG A 192 8.53 -6.11 -2.59
C ARG A 192 8.48 -7.45 -1.83
N HIS A 193 8.77 -8.55 -2.50
CA HIS A 193 8.57 -9.91 -1.97
C HIS A 193 9.75 -10.84 -2.27
N CYS A 194 9.89 -11.94 -1.53
CA CYS A 194 11.15 -12.68 -1.38
C CYS A 194 11.46 -13.66 -2.52
N ILE A 195 10.78 -13.55 -3.66
CA ILE A 195 10.95 -14.54 -4.75
C ILE A 195 12.36 -14.54 -5.34
N ALA A 196 13.13 -13.47 -5.16
CA ALA A 196 14.53 -13.42 -5.59
C ALA A 196 15.51 -14.15 -4.67
N ASP A 197 15.05 -14.69 -3.54
CA ASP A 197 15.92 -15.44 -2.63
C ASP A 197 16.41 -16.73 -3.31
N GLU A 198 17.65 -17.14 -2.98
CA GLU A 198 18.35 -18.28 -3.59
C GLU A 198 17.48 -19.56 -3.75
N PRO A 199 16.66 -19.98 -2.76
CA PRO A 199 15.88 -21.21 -2.85
C PRO A 199 14.87 -21.23 -4.02
N TYR A 200 14.28 -20.08 -4.36
CA TYR A 200 13.25 -20.00 -5.39
C TYR A 200 13.85 -20.15 -6.78
N TYR A 201 14.90 -19.39 -7.07
CA TYR A 201 15.61 -19.47 -8.35
C TYR A 201 16.32 -20.82 -8.50
N ARG A 202 16.89 -21.36 -7.42
CA ARG A 202 17.48 -22.71 -7.43
C ARG A 202 16.45 -23.78 -7.79
N ASN A 203 15.25 -23.74 -7.21
CA ASN A 203 14.17 -24.67 -7.55
C ASN A 203 13.70 -24.54 -9.01
N HIS A 204 13.73 -23.31 -9.55
CA HIS A 204 13.44 -23.06 -10.97
C HIS A 204 14.48 -23.69 -11.88
N VAL A 205 15.77 -23.43 -11.64
CA VAL A 205 16.88 -23.99 -12.45
C VAL A 205 16.92 -25.52 -12.38
N LEU A 206 16.62 -26.10 -11.20
CA LEU A 206 16.58 -27.55 -11.01
C LEU A 206 15.27 -28.20 -11.53
N GLY A 207 14.32 -27.41 -12.04
CA GLY A 207 13.05 -27.91 -12.58
C GLY A 207 12.06 -28.40 -11.51
N TYR A 208 12.31 -28.15 -10.23
CA TYR A 208 11.43 -28.53 -9.13
C TYR A 208 10.19 -27.63 -9.02
N ALA A 209 10.28 -26.38 -9.46
CA ALA A 209 9.19 -25.42 -9.44
C ALA A 209 9.26 -24.48 -10.66
N GLN A 210 8.12 -23.94 -11.07
CA GLN A 210 8.01 -22.93 -12.13
C GLN A 210 7.23 -21.73 -11.59
N TYR A 211 7.61 -20.53 -12.02
CA TYR A 211 7.05 -19.29 -11.47
C TYR A 211 6.48 -18.40 -12.57
N TYR A 212 5.28 -17.89 -12.34
CA TYR A 212 4.56 -17.06 -13.29
C TYR A 212 4.07 -15.78 -12.63
N SER A 213 4.01 -14.69 -13.38
CA SER A 213 3.59 -13.37 -12.89
C SER A 213 2.48 -12.78 -13.77
N LEU A 214 1.42 -12.30 -13.12
CA LEU A 214 0.36 -11.52 -13.74
C LEU A 214 0.81 -10.07 -13.82
N ARG A 215 0.85 -9.54 -15.05
CA ARG A 215 1.29 -8.18 -15.38
C ARG A 215 0.09 -7.29 -15.71
N ASP A 216 0.09 -6.05 -15.22
CA ASP A 216 -0.93 -5.06 -15.60
C ASP A 216 -0.73 -4.54 -17.04
N GLY A 217 -1.63 -3.69 -17.56
CA GLY A 217 -1.48 -3.11 -18.92
C GLY A 217 -0.30 -2.13 -19.08
N ARG A 218 0.37 -1.75 -17.98
CA ARG A 218 1.66 -1.05 -17.98
C ARG A 218 2.82 -2.01 -17.65
N GLY A 219 2.47 -3.27 -17.46
CA GLY A 219 3.36 -4.34 -17.14
C GLY A 219 3.60 -4.67 -15.68
N ARG A 220 3.26 -3.80 -14.73
CA ARG A 220 3.67 -4.03 -13.33
C ARG A 220 3.14 -5.36 -12.79
N ALA A 221 3.98 -6.07 -12.05
CA ALA A 221 3.59 -7.32 -11.39
C ALA A 221 2.42 -7.08 -10.44
N ARG A 222 1.45 -8.01 -10.44
CA ARG A 222 0.24 -7.97 -9.62
C ARG A 222 0.05 -9.21 -8.79
N VAL A 223 0.42 -10.36 -9.34
CA VAL A 223 0.36 -11.66 -8.68
C VAL A 223 1.52 -12.51 -9.20
N THR A 224 2.18 -13.24 -8.31
CA THR A 224 3.16 -14.26 -8.67
C THR A 224 2.67 -15.61 -8.18
N VAL A 225 2.79 -16.66 -9.00
CA VAL A 225 2.39 -18.02 -8.65
C VAL A 225 3.55 -18.99 -8.76
N GLU A 226 3.57 -20.00 -7.89
CA GLU A 226 4.47 -21.13 -7.95
C GLU A 226 3.70 -22.40 -8.32
N VAL A 227 4.22 -23.14 -9.28
CA VAL A 227 3.64 -24.38 -9.79
C VAL A 227 4.67 -25.49 -9.71
N ARG A 228 4.25 -26.68 -9.26
CA ARG A 228 5.09 -27.88 -9.25
C ARG A 228 4.32 -29.02 -9.90
N GLN A 229 4.90 -29.63 -10.93
CA GLN A 229 4.30 -30.78 -11.63
C GLN A 229 2.82 -30.56 -12.04
N GLY A 230 2.48 -29.36 -12.49
CA GLY A 230 1.13 -28.99 -12.90
C GLY A 230 0.13 -28.76 -11.76
N LEU A 231 0.62 -28.63 -10.52
CA LEU A 231 -0.16 -28.24 -9.36
C LEU A 231 0.21 -26.82 -8.92
N LEU A 232 -0.80 -25.95 -8.79
CA LEU A 232 -0.63 -24.63 -8.20
C LEU A 232 -0.36 -24.79 -6.70
N MET A 233 0.83 -24.39 -6.25
CA MET A 233 1.25 -24.51 -4.86
C MET A 233 0.96 -23.26 -4.06
N GLN A 234 1.21 -22.08 -4.65
CA GLN A 234 0.95 -20.79 -4.00
C GLN A 234 0.77 -19.66 -5.01
N ALA A 235 0.11 -18.59 -4.54
CA ALA A 235 -0.06 -17.32 -5.24
C ALA A 235 0.19 -16.17 -4.26
N LYS A 236 0.90 -15.13 -4.69
CA LYS A 236 1.30 -13.99 -3.85
C LYS A 236 1.14 -12.65 -4.58
N SER A 237 0.76 -11.63 -3.83
CA SER A 237 0.66 -10.21 -4.21
C SER A 237 1.84 -9.44 -3.63
N ALA A 238 1.79 -8.10 -3.73
CA ALA A 238 2.80 -7.23 -3.15
C ALA A 238 3.05 -7.53 -1.64
N ALA A 239 4.31 -7.41 -1.22
CA ALA A 239 4.86 -7.65 0.12
C ALA A 239 4.66 -9.07 0.66
N ASN A 240 4.72 -10.10 -0.21
CA ASN A 240 4.35 -11.49 0.12
C ASN A 240 2.90 -11.63 0.63
N GLY A 241 2.05 -10.62 0.38
CA GLY A 241 0.64 -10.65 0.74
C GLY A 241 -0.14 -11.60 -0.14
N ASP A 242 -1.37 -11.93 0.23
CA ASP A 242 -2.20 -12.78 -0.61
C ASP A 242 -2.78 -11.99 -1.81
N PRO A 243 -3.03 -12.64 -2.95
CA PRO A 243 -3.70 -12.03 -4.09
C PRO A 243 -5.04 -11.43 -3.65
N TRP A 244 -5.29 -10.18 -4.05
CA TRP A 244 -6.60 -9.58 -3.80
C TRP A 244 -7.69 -10.38 -4.52
N PRO A 245 -8.92 -10.48 -3.97
CA PRO A 245 -10.01 -11.27 -4.56
C PRO A 245 -10.26 -11.01 -6.04
N LYS A 246 -10.06 -9.76 -6.48
CA LYS A 246 -10.22 -9.34 -7.87
C LYS A 246 -9.29 -10.03 -8.87
N TRP A 247 -8.22 -10.69 -8.42
CA TRP A 247 -7.28 -11.42 -9.27
C TRP A 247 -7.62 -12.90 -9.43
N LYS A 248 -8.68 -13.37 -8.76
CA LYS A 248 -9.11 -14.76 -8.81
C LYS A 248 -9.45 -15.25 -10.22
N PRO A 249 -10.28 -14.53 -11.01
CA PRO A 249 -10.62 -14.97 -12.36
C PRO A 249 -9.39 -15.14 -13.26
N GLU A 250 -8.37 -14.31 -13.08
CA GLU A 250 -7.14 -14.34 -13.89
C GLU A 250 -6.25 -15.53 -13.53
N ILE A 251 -6.21 -15.93 -12.26
CA ILE A 251 -5.51 -17.13 -11.81
C ILE A 251 -6.24 -18.39 -12.32
N GLU A 252 -7.57 -18.43 -12.22
CA GLU A 252 -8.37 -19.53 -12.76
C GLU A 252 -8.21 -19.66 -14.29
N ALA A 253 -8.17 -18.53 -15.00
CA ALA A 253 -7.89 -18.51 -16.44
C ALA A 253 -6.50 -19.09 -16.79
N LEU A 254 -5.48 -18.80 -15.98
CA LEU A 254 -4.15 -19.40 -16.16
C LEU A 254 -4.18 -20.92 -15.94
N LEU A 255 -4.83 -21.40 -14.87
CA LEU A 255 -4.91 -22.84 -14.57
C LEU A 255 -5.63 -23.59 -15.70
N ALA A 256 -6.76 -23.05 -16.16
CA ALA A 256 -7.52 -23.62 -17.27
C ALA A 256 -6.69 -23.63 -18.57
N HIS A 257 -5.97 -22.55 -18.86
CA HIS A 257 -5.10 -22.46 -20.05
C HIS A 257 -3.96 -23.48 -20.03
N MET A 258 -3.37 -23.73 -18.86
CA MET A 258 -2.21 -24.62 -18.71
C MET A 258 -2.60 -26.08 -18.45
N GLY A 259 -3.89 -26.38 -18.26
CA GLY A 259 -4.35 -27.71 -17.85
C GLY A 259 -3.91 -28.10 -16.44
N TRP A 260 -3.67 -27.11 -15.58
CA TRP A 260 -3.21 -27.33 -14.22
C TRP A 260 -4.36 -27.41 -13.23
N ARG A 261 -4.08 -28.07 -12.11
CA ARG A 261 -5.03 -28.19 -11.00
C ARG A 261 -4.47 -27.43 -9.82
N LEU A 262 -5.36 -27.04 -8.92
CA LEU A 262 -4.96 -26.66 -7.59
C LEU A 262 -4.36 -27.91 -6.93
N ALA A 263 -3.27 -27.77 -6.16
CA ALA A 263 -2.85 -28.86 -5.29
C ALA A 263 -4.03 -29.22 -4.33
N PRO A 264 -4.13 -30.45 -3.80
CA PRO A 264 -5.16 -30.81 -2.82
C PRO A 264 -5.16 -29.93 -1.56
N GLN A 265 -4.01 -29.31 -1.26
CA GLN A 265 -3.84 -28.29 -0.21
C GLN A 265 -4.25 -26.87 -0.65
N ALA A 266 -4.49 -26.63 -1.94
CA ALA A 266 -5.04 -25.41 -2.54
C ALA A 266 -6.55 -25.56 -2.86
N ASP A 267 -7.06 -26.79 -3.02
CA ASP A 267 -8.50 -27.11 -3.12
C ASP A 267 -9.26 -26.93 -1.79
N THR A 268 -8.56 -27.12 -0.67
CA THR A 268 -9.07 -26.81 0.69
C THR A 268 -8.70 -25.40 1.16
N VAL A 269 -7.88 -24.68 0.38
CA VAL A 269 -7.41 -23.32 0.64
C VAL A 269 -7.85 -22.43 -0.53
N GLY A 270 -9.14 -22.14 -0.56
CA GLY A 270 -9.69 -21.21 -1.53
C GLY A 270 -9.10 -19.82 -1.28
N PHE A 271 -8.46 -19.27 -2.31
CA PHE A 271 -8.46 -17.85 -2.66
C PHE A 271 -8.85 -16.88 -1.51
N VAL A 272 -7.86 -16.15 -0.99
CA VAL A 272 -8.00 -15.03 -0.04
C VAL A 272 -8.31 -15.44 1.41
N ARG A 273 -7.28 -15.41 2.27
CA ARG A 273 -7.31 -14.76 3.60
C ARG A 273 -5.90 -14.65 4.21
N PRO A 274 -5.62 -13.57 4.97
CA PRO A 274 -4.30 -12.95 5.14
C PRO A 274 -3.36 -13.82 5.96
N ARG A 275 -2.34 -14.41 5.33
CA ARG A 275 -1.22 -15.10 6.02
C ARG A 275 0.11 -14.37 5.80
N SER A 276 0.27 -13.22 6.44
CA SER A 276 1.60 -12.64 6.69
C SER A 276 2.04 -12.98 8.12
N MET A 277 2.34 -14.26 8.43
CA MET A 277 3.15 -14.61 9.62
C MET A 277 3.68 -16.07 9.75
N LEU A 278 3.68 -16.96 8.73
CA LEU A 278 3.94 -18.39 8.99
C LEU A 278 4.94 -19.13 8.08
N HIS A 279 6.17 -18.64 7.97
CA HIS A 279 7.24 -19.57 7.59
C HIS A 279 7.55 -20.52 8.77
N GLY A 280 7.49 -21.84 8.53
CA GLY A 280 7.93 -22.89 9.47
C GLY A 280 6.85 -23.56 10.31
N PHE A 281 5.56 -23.35 10.03
CA PHE A 281 4.45 -23.94 10.79
C PHE A 281 4.05 -25.32 10.25
N ARG A 282 3.85 -26.29 11.14
CA ARG A 282 3.01 -27.45 10.85
C ARG A 282 1.56 -26.98 10.81
N ILE A 283 0.84 -27.31 9.75
CA ILE A 283 -0.55 -26.87 9.55
C ILE A 283 -1.50 -28.06 9.72
N VAL A 284 -2.56 -27.87 10.50
CA VAL A 284 -3.71 -28.79 10.62
C VAL A 284 -4.92 -28.14 9.94
N PRO A 285 -5.47 -28.73 8.87
CA PRO A 285 -6.49 -28.09 8.02
C PRO A 285 -7.90 -28.03 8.64
N GLY A 286 -8.10 -28.59 9.83
CA GLY A 286 -9.37 -28.57 10.56
C GLY A 286 -9.12 -28.60 12.06
N ASP A 287 -10.04 -29.19 12.82
CA ASP A 287 -9.89 -29.36 14.26
C ASP A 287 -8.71 -30.29 14.58
N LEU A 288 -7.93 -29.91 15.59
CA LEU A 288 -6.94 -30.76 16.22
C LEU A 288 -7.48 -31.19 17.57
N ASP A 289 -8.11 -32.36 17.60
CA ASP A 289 -8.56 -32.97 18.84
C ASP A 289 -7.48 -33.91 19.40
N LEU A 290 -6.85 -33.49 20.49
CA LEU A 290 -5.89 -34.28 21.28
C LEU A 290 -6.60 -35.03 22.43
N SER A 291 -7.93 -34.88 22.57
CA SER A 291 -8.76 -35.55 23.56
C SER A 291 -8.97 -37.04 23.25
N ALA A 292 -8.97 -37.42 21.97
CA ALA A 292 -9.19 -38.79 21.51
C ALA A 292 -7.90 -39.45 21.02
N GLY A 293 -7.71 -40.74 21.37
CA GLY A 293 -6.63 -41.58 20.82
C GLY A 293 -5.32 -41.63 21.63
N PRO A 294 -4.35 -42.43 21.15
CA PRO A 294 -3.05 -42.60 21.81
C PRO A 294 -2.22 -41.31 21.77
N GLN A 295 -1.24 -41.20 22.66
CA GLN A 295 -0.33 -40.05 22.71
C GLN A 295 0.32 -39.81 21.34
N PRO A 296 0.17 -38.62 20.74
CA PRO A 296 0.80 -38.30 19.48
C PRO A 296 2.30 -38.06 19.67
N ALA A 297 3.05 -38.11 18.56
CA ALA A 297 4.40 -37.57 18.52
C ALA A 297 4.41 -36.10 19.00
N PRO A 298 5.54 -35.59 19.52
CA PRO A 298 5.65 -34.21 19.99
C PRO A 298 5.09 -33.19 19.00
N LEU A 299 4.35 -32.20 19.51
CA LEU A 299 3.82 -31.13 18.69
C LEU A 299 4.97 -30.33 18.07
N ALA A 300 4.77 -29.86 16.83
CA ALA A 300 5.76 -29.02 16.16
C ALA A 300 5.95 -27.71 16.93
N THR A 301 7.16 -27.15 16.91
CA THR A 301 7.50 -25.87 17.58
C THR A 301 6.69 -24.68 17.09
N ARG A 302 6.18 -24.77 15.86
CA ARG A 302 5.25 -23.79 15.27
C ARG A 302 4.05 -24.55 14.71
N LEU A 303 2.86 -24.30 15.23
CA LEU A 303 1.64 -25.04 14.90
C LEU A 303 0.51 -24.08 14.53
N GLN A 304 -0.12 -24.33 13.38
CA GLN A 304 -1.35 -23.68 12.99
C GLN A 304 -2.48 -24.72 12.92
N VAL A 305 -3.61 -24.41 13.55
CA VAL A 305 -4.84 -25.19 13.48
C VAL A 305 -5.90 -24.33 12.80
N CYS A 306 -6.39 -24.76 11.64
CA CYS A 306 -7.38 -24.02 10.86
C CYS A 306 -8.81 -24.20 11.42
N GLY A 307 -9.01 -25.15 12.33
CA GLY A 307 -10.19 -25.28 13.18
C GLY A 307 -9.86 -24.98 14.64
N SER A 308 -10.44 -25.77 15.54
CA SER A 308 -10.26 -25.67 16.99
C SER A 308 -9.17 -26.64 17.49
N LEU A 309 -8.41 -26.23 18.49
CA LEU A 309 -7.50 -27.10 19.23
C LEU A 309 -8.18 -27.53 20.53
N ILE A 310 -8.31 -28.84 20.75
CA ILE A 310 -8.95 -29.39 21.94
C ILE A 310 -7.99 -30.34 22.64
N ALA A 311 -7.69 -30.07 23.90
CA ALA A 311 -6.89 -30.92 24.78
C ALA A 311 -7.44 -30.82 26.20
N GLN A 312 -8.10 -31.88 26.66
CA GLN A 312 -8.64 -31.92 28.01
C GLN A 312 -8.00 -33.04 28.81
N SER A 313 -7.52 -32.71 30.02
CA SER A 313 -6.97 -33.69 30.98
C SER A 313 -5.86 -34.57 30.40
N LYS A 314 -4.90 -33.95 29.70
CA LYS A 314 -3.76 -34.65 29.10
C LYS A 314 -2.52 -34.52 29.97
N ASP A 315 -2.27 -35.56 30.77
CA ASP A 315 -1.09 -35.63 31.63
C ASP A 315 0.23 -35.79 30.86
N TRP A 316 0.16 -36.25 29.60
CA TRP A 316 1.35 -36.37 28.73
C TRP A 316 1.71 -35.04 28.04
N LEU A 317 0.82 -34.05 28.02
CA LEU A 317 1.06 -32.77 27.37
C LEU A 317 1.89 -31.88 28.31
N THR A 318 3.18 -31.76 28.04
CA THR A 318 4.13 -31.04 28.90
C THR A 318 4.50 -29.64 28.39
N SER A 319 4.39 -29.42 27.08
CA SER A 319 4.60 -28.13 26.44
C SER A 319 3.70 -27.93 25.24
N LEU A 320 3.33 -26.68 24.99
CA LEU A 320 2.72 -26.24 23.75
C LEU A 320 3.79 -25.74 22.76
N PRO A 321 3.45 -25.65 21.46
CA PRO A 321 4.31 -25.02 20.45
C PRO A 321 4.74 -23.61 20.85
N ASP A 322 6.00 -23.23 20.60
CA ASP A 322 6.50 -21.86 20.80
C ASP A 322 5.64 -20.81 20.10
N THR A 323 5.11 -21.14 18.93
CA THR A 323 4.07 -20.35 18.28
C THR A 323 2.86 -21.20 17.95
N LEU A 324 1.72 -20.80 18.52
CA LEU A 324 0.46 -21.47 18.38
C LEU A 324 -0.58 -20.52 17.78
N TRP A 325 -1.06 -20.85 16.59
CA TRP A 325 -2.16 -20.14 15.94
C TRP A 325 -3.36 -21.08 15.78
N VAL A 326 -4.50 -20.69 16.34
CA VAL A 326 -5.77 -21.40 16.22
C VAL A 326 -6.81 -20.47 15.58
N GLU A 327 -7.39 -20.87 14.45
CA GLU A 327 -8.42 -20.10 13.74
C GLU A 327 -9.82 -20.26 14.37
N GLY A 328 -10.05 -21.35 15.11
CA GLY A 328 -11.24 -21.57 15.95
C GLY A 328 -10.95 -21.36 17.44
N ASP A 329 -11.50 -22.24 18.28
CA ASP A 329 -11.33 -22.22 19.73
C ASP A 329 -10.08 -22.99 20.17
N CYS A 330 -9.37 -22.51 21.20
CA CYS A 330 -8.24 -23.19 21.81
C CYS A 330 -8.60 -23.62 23.24
N LEU A 331 -8.98 -24.88 23.43
CA LEU A 331 -9.43 -25.43 24.70
C LEU A 331 -8.39 -26.42 25.24
N VAL A 332 -7.43 -25.91 26.01
CA VAL A 332 -6.35 -26.70 26.63
C VAL A 332 -6.53 -26.72 28.15
N GLU A 333 -7.45 -27.53 28.62
CA GLU A 333 -7.96 -27.48 30.00
C GLU A 333 -7.46 -28.65 30.83
N LYS A 334 -7.25 -28.40 32.13
CA LYS A 334 -6.92 -29.43 33.14
C LYS A 334 -5.69 -30.28 32.77
N CYS A 335 -4.77 -29.77 31.97
CA CYS A 335 -3.53 -30.45 31.60
C CYS A 335 -2.46 -30.19 32.67
N ARG A 336 -2.47 -30.96 33.76
CA ARG A 336 -1.71 -30.64 34.98
C ARG A 336 -0.19 -30.58 34.80
N ASN A 337 0.33 -31.36 33.86
CA ASN A 337 1.77 -31.44 33.57
C ASN A 337 2.22 -30.45 32.49
N LEU A 338 1.31 -29.65 31.93
CA LEU A 338 1.64 -28.62 30.95
C LEU A 338 2.33 -27.45 31.66
N ILE A 339 3.64 -27.33 31.44
CA ILE A 339 4.48 -26.28 32.02
C ILE A 339 4.84 -25.24 30.96
N GLY A 340 5.17 -25.70 29.75
CA GLY A 340 5.61 -24.83 28.65
C GLY A 340 4.45 -24.13 27.96
N ALA A 341 4.22 -22.86 28.28
CA ALA A 341 3.34 -21.97 27.53
C ALA A 341 3.95 -21.58 26.17
N PRO A 342 3.14 -21.26 25.15
CA PRO A 342 3.63 -20.70 23.89
C PRO A 342 4.23 -19.31 24.11
N ARG A 343 5.31 -18.96 23.39
CA ARG A 343 5.81 -17.57 23.33
C ARG A 343 4.81 -16.66 22.62
N LEU A 344 4.18 -17.17 21.57
CA LEU A 344 3.22 -16.44 20.76
C LEU A 344 1.91 -17.23 20.66
N LEU A 345 0.85 -16.70 21.26
CA LEU A 345 -0.50 -17.28 21.23
C LEU A 345 -1.43 -16.38 20.40
N LEU A 346 -2.01 -16.95 19.34
CA LEU A 346 -2.96 -16.30 18.44
C LEU A 346 -4.22 -17.16 18.33
N VAL A 347 -5.36 -16.69 18.85
CA VAL A 347 -6.63 -17.46 18.86
C VAL A 347 -7.78 -16.58 18.41
N HIS A 348 -8.37 -16.87 17.24
CA HIS A 348 -9.48 -16.09 16.71
C HIS A 348 -10.81 -16.33 17.46
N GLY A 349 -11.01 -17.53 18.03
CA GLY A 349 -12.14 -17.85 18.90
C GLY A 349 -11.84 -17.55 20.37
N ARG A 350 -12.39 -18.38 21.26
CA ARG A 350 -12.05 -18.33 22.70
C ARG A 350 -10.83 -19.19 23.01
N ALA A 351 -10.07 -18.78 24.01
CA ALA A 351 -8.95 -19.54 24.54
C ALA A 351 -9.22 -19.90 26.01
N SER A 352 -9.10 -21.18 26.36
CA SER A 352 -9.23 -21.65 27.73
C SER A 352 -8.03 -22.50 28.11
N PHE A 353 -7.38 -22.12 29.20
CA PHE A 353 -6.35 -22.90 29.88
C PHE A 353 -6.81 -23.34 31.28
N ALA A 354 -8.11 -23.28 31.54
CA ALA A 354 -8.70 -23.47 32.86
C ALA A 354 -8.20 -24.74 33.57
N GLY A 355 -7.76 -24.59 34.82
CA GLY A 355 -7.27 -25.70 35.64
C GLY A 355 -5.93 -26.31 35.22
N THR A 356 -5.20 -25.68 34.30
CA THR A 356 -3.83 -26.06 33.92
C THR A 356 -2.84 -25.51 34.95
N VAL A 357 -2.83 -26.15 36.12
CA VAL A 357 -2.14 -25.65 37.34
C VAL A 357 -0.63 -25.45 37.20
N GLY A 358 0.01 -26.19 36.28
CA GLY A 358 1.45 -26.16 36.03
C GLY A 358 1.91 -25.10 35.03
N LEU A 359 0.98 -24.40 34.35
CA LEU A 359 1.30 -23.48 33.26
C LEU A 359 2.11 -22.28 33.79
N ARG A 360 3.30 -22.07 33.22
CA ARG A 360 4.18 -20.95 33.57
C ARG A 360 4.29 -19.95 32.41
N GLY A 361 4.42 -18.67 32.74
CA GLY A 361 4.49 -17.59 31.76
C GLY A 361 5.79 -17.61 30.96
N ALA A 362 5.72 -18.07 29.72
CA ALA A 362 6.76 -17.86 28.71
C ALA A 362 6.24 -16.99 27.54
N PHE A 363 5.07 -16.36 27.72
CA PHE A 363 4.41 -15.58 26.69
C PHE A 363 5.18 -14.28 26.42
N GLU A 364 5.37 -13.96 25.15
CA GLU A 364 5.80 -12.64 24.68
C GLU A 364 4.62 -11.85 24.10
N ARG A 365 3.61 -12.57 23.59
CA ARG A 365 2.39 -11.97 23.04
C ARG A 365 1.21 -12.94 23.11
N ILE A 366 0.07 -12.40 23.52
CA ILE A 366 -1.23 -13.08 23.51
C ILE A 366 -2.22 -12.22 22.74
N LEU A 367 -2.80 -12.76 21.66
CA LEU A 367 -3.92 -12.15 20.95
C LEU A 367 -5.07 -13.15 20.89
N VAL A 368 -6.13 -12.88 21.65
CA VAL A 368 -7.36 -13.67 21.68
C VAL A 368 -8.51 -12.76 21.27
N TRP A 369 -9.26 -13.12 20.23
CA TRP A 369 -10.37 -12.29 19.76
C TRP A 369 -11.69 -12.56 20.49
N GLY A 370 -11.82 -13.73 21.14
CA GLY A 370 -12.90 -14.04 22.07
C GLY A 370 -12.51 -13.89 23.55
N ASP A 371 -13.07 -14.76 24.39
CA ASP A 371 -12.77 -14.83 25.82
C ASP A 371 -11.44 -15.56 26.07
N LEU A 372 -10.72 -15.14 27.12
CA LEU A 372 -9.53 -15.82 27.62
C LEU A 372 -9.76 -16.27 29.07
N ASP A 373 -9.88 -17.59 29.26
CA ASP A 373 -10.03 -18.22 30.57
C ASP A 373 -8.68 -18.77 31.04
N LEU A 374 -8.12 -18.15 32.08
CA LEU A 374 -6.92 -18.54 32.80
C LEU A 374 -7.23 -18.95 34.25
N SER A 375 -8.50 -19.27 34.53
CA SER A 375 -8.94 -19.65 35.87
C SER A 375 -8.18 -20.87 36.37
N HIS A 376 -7.84 -20.85 37.66
CA HIS A 376 -7.10 -21.90 38.34
C HIS A 376 -5.72 -22.25 37.75
N CYS A 377 -5.12 -21.36 36.95
CA CYS A 377 -3.71 -21.45 36.54
C CYS A 377 -2.80 -20.94 37.67
N THR A 378 -2.64 -21.74 38.73
CA THR A 378 -1.99 -21.32 39.98
C THR A 378 -0.50 -21.00 39.84
N ALA A 379 0.21 -21.62 38.88
CA ALA A 379 1.63 -21.35 38.62
C ALA A 379 1.88 -20.16 37.67
N LEU A 380 0.82 -19.57 37.10
CA LEU A 380 0.94 -18.42 36.21
C LEU A 380 1.03 -17.13 37.05
N SER A 381 2.24 -16.58 37.17
CA SER A 381 2.52 -15.40 38.00
C SER A 381 2.48 -14.07 37.23
N GLU A 382 2.60 -14.09 35.90
CA GLU A 382 2.65 -12.90 35.06
C GLU A 382 2.04 -13.12 33.67
N LEU A 383 1.63 -12.02 33.04
CA LEU A 383 1.16 -11.93 31.67
C LEU A 383 2.08 -11.00 30.86
N PRO A 384 2.21 -11.19 29.54
CA PRO A 384 3.07 -10.35 28.72
C PRO A 384 2.51 -8.94 28.57
N ASP A 385 3.39 -7.96 28.37
CA ASP A 385 2.98 -6.58 28.03
C ASP A 385 2.10 -6.53 26.77
N LYS A 386 2.31 -7.43 25.81
CA LYS A 386 1.56 -7.44 24.55
C LYS A 386 0.41 -8.44 24.64
N ILE A 387 -0.67 -8.04 25.33
CA ILE A 387 -1.87 -8.85 25.48
C ILE A 387 -3.13 -8.11 25.03
N HIS A 388 -3.93 -8.78 24.19
CA HIS A 388 -5.25 -8.35 23.75
C HIS A 388 -6.25 -9.49 23.89
N VAL A 389 -7.40 -9.18 24.50
CA VAL A 389 -8.53 -10.08 24.68
C VAL A 389 -9.78 -9.37 24.17
N GLY A 390 -10.42 -9.89 23.11
CA GLY A 390 -11.60 -9.26 22.53
C GLY A 390 -12.87 -9.41 23.36
N GLY A 391 -12.92 -10.42 24.24
CA GLY A 391 -14.03 -10.67 25.16
C GLY A 391 -13.66 -10.42 26.63
N THR A 392 -14.02 -11.38 27.49
CA THR A 392 -13.73 -11.39 28.93
C THR A 392 -12.40 -12.09 29.23
N LEU A 393 -11.63 -11.55 30.17
CA LEU A 393 -10.46 -12.21 30.76
C LEU A 393 -10.82 -12.74 32.15
N ASP A 394 -10.82 -14.05 32.35
CA ASP A 394 -11.01 -14.69 33.66
C ASP A 394 -9.65 -15.14 34.23
N ILE A 395 -9.28 -14.60 35.39
CA ILE A 395 -8.05 -14.93 36.12
C ILE A 395 -8.34 -15.54 37.50
N THR A 396 -9.58 -15.98 37.74
CA THR A 396 -10.05 -16.49 39.03
C THR A 396 -9.19 -17.63 39.55
N GLY A 397 -8.63 -17.50 40.75
CA GLY A 397 -7.81 -18.55 41.35
C GLY A 397 -6.46 -18.79 40.65
N SER A 398 -6.02 -17.87 39.79
CA SER A 398 -4.67 -17.90 39.20
C SER A 398 -3.60 -17.37 40.16
N GLY A 399 -2.33 -17.57 39.80
CA GLY A 399 -1.18 -17.00 40.52
C GLY A 399 -0.97 -15.51 40.27
N LEU A 400 -1.76 -14.87 39.41
CA LEU A 400 -1.59 -13.48 39.03
C LEU A 400 -1.89 -12.55 40.22
N ARG A 401 -1.02 -11.55 40.40
CA ARG A 401 -1.19 -10.50 41.42
C ARG A 401 -1.32 -9.12 40.82
N HIS A 402 -0.78 -8.94 39.62
CA HIS A 402 -0.91 -7.73 38.82
C HIS A 402 -1.07 -8.08 37.34
N LEU A 403 -1.72 -7.19 36.62
CA LEU A 403 -1.94 -7.22 35.18
C LEU A 403 -1.13 -6.12 34.49
N PRO A 404 -0.64 -6.36 33.26
CA PRO A 404 0.17 -5.39 32.55
C PRO A 404 -0.68 -4.15 32.20
N PRO A 405 -0.14 -2.93 32.32
CA PRO A 405 -0.88 -1.69 32.03
C PRO A 405 -1.41 -1.60 30.59
N THR A 406 -0.75 -2.30 29.68
CA THR A 406 -1.03 -2.38 28.24
C THR A 406 -2.12 -3.40 27.88
N LEU A 407 -2.65 -4.14 28.86
CA LEU A 407 -3.74 -5.10 28.63
C LEU A 407 -4.98 -4.39 28.09
N SER A 408 -5.42 -4.84 26.92
CA SER A 408 -6.67 -4.42 26.27
C SER A 408 -7.69 -5.56 26.37
N VAL A 409 -8.86 -5.26 26.94
CA VAL A 409 -9.98 -6.19 27.10
C VAL A 409 -11.24 -5.58 26.50
N GLY A 410 -12.03 -6.36 25.75
CA GLY A 410 -13.22 -5.86 25.08
C GLY A 410 -14.47 -5.76 25.96
N ASP A 411 -14.62 -6.64 26.96
CA ASP A 411 -15.74 -6.58 27.93
C ASP A 411 -15.26 -6.29 29.37
N ARG A 412 -14.75 -7.31 30.07
CA ARG A 412 -14.39 -7.21 31.49
C ARG A 412 -13.27 -8.16 31.89
N ILE A 413 -12.68 -7.91 33.06
CA ILE A 413 -11.74 -8.78 33.74
C ILE A 413 -12.42 -9.31 34.99
N VAL A 414 -12.36 -10.62 35.23
CA VAL A 414 -12.96 -11.30 36.39
C VAL A 414 -11.88 -11.97 37.23
N CYS A 415 -11.96 -11.78 38.55
CA CYS A 415 -11.13 -12.50 39.53
C CYS A 415 -11.98 -12.87 40.74
N GLY A 416 -12.55 -14.08 40.73
CA GLY A 416 -13.48 -14.55 41.75
C GLY A 416 -14.74 -13.67 41.78
N ARG A 417 -14.94 -12.96 42.88
CA ARG A 417 -16.05 -12.00 43.03
C ARG A 417 -15.76 -10.61 42.45
N LEU A 418 -14.51 -10.35 42.05
CA LEU A 418 -14.08 -9.06 41.55
C LEU A 418 -14.35 -8.98 40.05
N ALA A 419 -14.78 -7.80 39.60
CA ALA A 419 -14.92 -7.48 38.19
C ALA A 419 -14.41 -6.05 37.95
N ALA A 420 -13.71 -5.86 36.84
CA ALA A 420 -13.21 -4.56 36.40
C ALA A 420 -13.29 -4.45 34.88
N ARG A 421 -13.25 -3.23 34.35
CA ARG A 421 -13.20 -3.00 32.89
C ARG A 421 -11.80 -2.62 32.39
N SER A 422 -10.83 -2.48 33.29
CA SER A 422 -9.45 -2.14 32.94
C SER A 422 -8.43 -2.82 33.84
N ALA A 423 -7.21 -2.98 33.33
CA ALA A 423 -6.09 -3.54 34.09
C ALA A 423 -5.75 -2.70 35.32
N ALA A 424 -5.80 -1.36 35.21
CA ALA A 424 -5.53 -0.45 36.31
C ALA A 424 -6.54 -0.63 37.46
N GLU A 425 -7.83 -0.70 37.13
CA GLU A 425 -8.90 -0.94 38.11
C GLU A 425 -8.75 -2.30 38.78
N MET A 426 -8.54 -3.37 37.99
CA MET A 426 -8.33 -4.70 38.56
C MET A 426 -7.09 -4.75 39.46
N ASN A 427 -5.99 -4.09 39.09
CA ASN A 427 -4.78 -4.03 39.91
C ASN A 427 -5.02 -3.36 41.27
N MET A 428 -5.87 -2.34 41.33
CA MET A 428 -6.27 -1.72 42.61
C MET A 428 -7.08 -2.71 43.46
N LEU A 429 -8.06 -3.39 42.87
CA LEU A 429 -8.90 -4.37 43.57
C LEU A 429 -8.08 -5.56 44.10
N LEU A 430 -7.12 -6.06 43.29
CA LEU A 430 -6.21 -7.14 43.69
C LEU A 430 -5.32 -6.72 44.86
N ALA A 431 -4.79 -5.49 44.83
CA ALA A 431 -3.99 -4.96 45.93
C ALA A 431 -4.81 -4.91 47.22
N GLU A 432 -6.04 -4.38 47.19
CA GLU A 432 -6.91 -4.31 48.37
C GLU A 432 -7.24 -5.68 48.98
N GLU A 433 -7.47 -6.70 48.15
CA GLU A 433 -7.73 -8.07 48.61
C GLU A 433 -6.48 -8.69 49.25
N THR A 434 -5.28 -8.48 48.68
CA THR A 434 -4.04 -8.95 49.31
C THR A 434 -3.81 -8.31 50.68
N PHE A 435 -4.01 -7.00 50.82
CA PHE A 435 -3.93 -6.29 52.12
C PHE A 435 -4.92 -6.85 53.16
N LYS A 436 -6.16 -7.15 52.77
CA LYS A 436 -7.17 -7.73 53.67
C LYS A 436 -6.79 -9.15 54.12
N SER A 437 -6.25 -9.97 53.21
CA SER A 437 -5.82 -11.34 53.54
C SER A 437 -4.60 -11.41 54.46
N ASP A 438 -3.63 -10.49 54.30
CA ASP A 438 -2.43 -10.43 55.15
C ASP A 438 -2.72 -9.81 56.52
N GLY A 439 -3.67 -8.88 56.61
CA GLY A 439 -4.15 -8.33 57.88
C GLY A 439 -4.88 -9.36 58.75
N GLN A 440 -5.63 -10.29 58.15
CA GLN A 440 -6.31 -11.38 58.86
C GLN A 440 -5.38 -12.53 59.28
N ARG A 441 -4.19 -12.68 58.69
CA ARG A 441 -3.18 -13.69 59.08
C ARG A 441 -2.22 -13.23 60.18
N ARG A 442 -2.25 -11.94 60.54
CA ARG A 442 -1.40 -11.33 61.59
C ARG A 442 -2.12 -11.12 62.93
N HIS A 443 -3.33 -11.63 63.05
CA HIS A 443 -4.09 -11.78 64.29
C HIS A 443 -4.34 -13.27 64.53
#